data_AF-A0AAD1YVK7-F1
#
_entry.id   AF-A0AAD1YVK7-F1
#
_cell.length_a   1.000
_cell.length_b   1.000
_cell.length_c   1.000
_cell.angle_alpha   90.00
_cell.angle_beta   90.00
_cell.angle_gamma   90.00
#
_symmetry.space_group_name_H-M   'P 1'
#
loop_
_entity.id
_entity.type
_entity.pdbx_description
1 polymer ?
#
loop_
_entity_poly.entity_id
_entity_poly.type
_entity_poly.pdbx_seq_one_letter_code
_entity_poly.pdbx_strand_id
1 'polypeptide(L)'
;MLAKVIAMVSVIDDIYDIYGTLDELTLLMDAIERWDLSLVDQLPPYMKYYYKSLLDVYVEIEEELGKTGKSYLVHFMIEETKRLVRTYLQEAKWVYSGYIPTLEEYMKVGKPSSGYILFSSVSLTAIGELVSKEAFEWVASDPLILQGSEIIGRLMNDLAGFGFEQKISADGCYMNQNNGNPLQK
;
A
#
# COMPACT_ATOMS: atom_id res chain seq x y z
N MET A 1 6.64 -10.21 12.23
CA MET A 1 5.86 -8.99 11.95
C MET A 1 5.97 -8.61 10.47
N LEU A 2 7.17 -8.26 9.95
CA LEU A 2 7.34 -7.86 8.55
C LEU A 2 6.68 -8.79 7.52
N ALA A 3 6.95 -10.10 7.58
CA ALA A 3 6.35 -11.06 6.65
C ALA A 3 4.82 -11.08 6.69
N LYS A 4 4.20 -10.89 7.87
CA LYS A 4 2.74 -10.80 8.00
C LYS A 4 2.21 -9.55 7.32
N VAL A 5 2.86 -8.40 7.53
CA VAL A 5 2.47 -7.14 6.88
C VAL A 5 2.63 -7.21 5.37
N ILE A 6 3.73 -7.75 4.86
CA ILE A 6 3.92 -7.96 3.42
C ILE A 6 2.81 -8.85 2.84
N ALA A 7 2.46 -9.93 3.53
CA ALA A 7 1.36 -10.80 3.11
C ALA A 7 0.01 -10.05 3.09
N MET A 8 -0.29 -9.24 4.11
CA MET A 8 -1.50 -8.41 4.12
C MET A 8 -1.52 -7.40 2.97
N VAL A 9 -0.39 -6.72 2.72
CA VAL A 9 -0.25 -5.78 1.59
C VAL A 9 -0.44 -6.48 0.26
N SER A 10 0.14 -7.67 0.06
CA SER A 10 -0.05 -8.45 -1.17
C SER A 10 -1.52 -8.85 -1.39
N VAL A 11 -2.24 -9.25 -0.33
CA VAL A 11 -3.64 -9.65 -0.47
C VAL A 11 -4.52 -8.43 -0.79
N ILE A 12 -4.27 -7.27 -0.19
CA ILE A 12 -5.06 -6.08 -0.52
C ILE A 12 -4.74 -5.52 -1.90
N ASP A 13 -3.48 -5.59 -2.34
CA ASP A 13 -3.08 -5.25 -3.72
C ASP A 13 -3.92 -6.06 -4.73
N ASP A 14 -3.97 -7.39 -4.59
CA ASP A 14 -4.81 -8.27 -5.42
C ASP A 14 -6.31 -7.92 -5.33
N ILE A 15 -6.80 -7.58 -4.13
CA ILE A 15 -8.20 -7.16 -3.94
C ILE A 15 -8.49 -5.92 -4.77
N TYR A 16 -7.61 -4.91 -4.76
CA TYR A 16 -7.81 -3.65 -5.47
C TYR A 16 -7.56 -3.76 -6.98
N ASP A 17 -6.63 -4.63 -7.40
CA ASP A 17 -6.23 -4.76 -8.81
C ASP A 17 -7.13 -5.73 -9.59
N ILE A 18 -7.62 -6.80 -8.97
CA ILE A 18 -8.25 -7.93 -9.69
C ILE A 18 -9.66 -8.24 -9.20
N TYR A 19 -9.86 -8.34 -7.88
CA TYR A 19 -11.07 -9.00 -7.35
C TYR A 19 -12.21 -8.05 -7.01
N GLY A 20 -11.92 -6.84 -6.54
CA GLY A 20 -12.90 -5.92 -5.99
C GLY A 20 -13.60 -5.08 -7.06
N THR A 21 -14.91 -4.91 -6.89
CA THR A 21 -15.66 -3.85 -7.58
C THR A 21 -15.36 -2.49 -6.97
N LEU A 22 -15.44 -1.40 -7.74
CA LEU A 22 -15.16 -0.05 -7.22
C LEU A 22 -15.99 0.31 -5.97
N ASP A 23 -17.24 -0.16 -5.90
CA ASP A 23 -18.11 0.03 -4.72
C ASP A 23 -17.58 -0.75 -3.51
N GLU A 24 -17.19 -2.02 -3.68
CA GLU A 24 -16.58 -2.83 -2.61
C GLU A 24 -15.25 -2.24 -2.14
N LEU A 25 -14.39 -1.78 -3.06
CA LEU A 25 -13.12 -1.13 -2.75
C LEU A 25 -13.30 0.16 -1.95
N THR A 26 -14.38 0.90 -2.23
CA THR A 26 -14.74 2.10 -1.49
C THR A 26 -15.20 1.75 -0.07
N LEU A 27 -16.01 0.72 0.09
CA LEU A 27 -16.42 0.24 1.42
C LEU A 27 -15.23 -0.28 2.25
N LEU A 28 -14.32 -1.03 1.62
CA LEU A 28 -13.10 -1.51 2.27
C LEU A 28 -12.21 -0.33 2.69
N MET A 29 -12.08 0.68 1.83
CA MET A 29 -11.35 1.89 2.14
C MET A 29 -11.95 2.62 3.36
N ASP A 30 -13.27 2.79 3.40
CA ASP A 30 -13.96 3.44 4.53
C ASP A 30 -13.77 2.69 5.85
N ALA A 31 -13.78 1.35 5.81
CA ALA A 31 -13.47 0.53 6.97
C ALA A 31 -12.02 0.75 7.44
N ILE A 32 -11.07 0.74 6.51
CA ILE A 32 -9.64 0.97 6.80
C ILE A 32 -9.40 2.38 7.35
N GLU A 33 -10.07 3.41 6.85
CA GLU A 33 -9.94 4.77 7.42
C GLU A 33 -10.35 4.85 8.89
N ARG A 34 -11.45 4.19 9.25
CA ARG A 34 -11.94 4.13 10.64
C ARG A 34 -11.06 3.27 11.52
N TRP A 35 -10.47 2.21 10.96
CA TRP A 35 -9.60 1.28 11.67
C TRP A 35 -10.26 0.61 12.88
N ASP A 36 -11.55 0.26 12.75
CA ASP A 36 -12.34 -0.43 13.76
C ASP A 36 -13.34 -1.41 13.12
N LEU A 37 -14.02 -2.22 13.95
CA LEU A 37 -14.98 -3.20 13.45
C LEU A 37 -16.36 -2.62 13.09
N SER A 38 -16.58 -1.30 13.16
CA SER A 38 -17.91 -0.71 13.00
C SER A 38 -18.51 -0.89 11.60
N LEU A 39 -17.66 -0.96 10.57
CA LEU A 39 -18.09 -1.14 9.17
C LEU A 39 -17.88 -2.56 8.65
N VAL A 40 -17.36 -3.49 9.47
CA VAL A 40 -17.02 -4.84 8.99
C VAL A 40 -18.23 -5.56 8.41
N ASP A 41 -19.43 -5.30 8.94
CA ASP A 41 -20.62 -5.99 8.47
C ASP A 41 -21.11 -5.56 7.09
N GLN A 42 -20.64 -4.40 6.61
CA GLN A 42 -20.96 -3.84 5.29
C GLN A 42 -20.07 -4.42 4.18
N LEU A 43 -18.93 -5.03 4.53
CA LEU A 43 -18.00 -5.61 3.56
C LEU A 43 -18.52 -6.95 3.00
N PRO A 44 -18.15 -7.34 1.77
CA PRO A 44 -18.42 -8.68 1.27
C PRO A 44 -17.63 -9.73 2.09
N PRO A 45 -18.07 -11.00 2.12
CA PRO A 45 -17.52 -12.02 3.02
C PRO A 45 -16.00 -12.18 2.97
N TYR A 46 -15.38 -12.16 1.78
CA TYR A 46 -13.93 -12.32 1.64
C TYR A 46 -13.16 -11.12 2.21
N MET A 47 -13.65 -9.89 1.98
CA MET A 47 -13.07 -8.67 2.57
C MET A 47 -13.25 -8.61 4.09
N LYS A 48 -14.34 -9.18 4.64
CA LYS A 48 -14.50 -9.30 6.10
C LYS A 48 -13.37 -10.11 6.73
N TYR A 49 -13.02 -11.25 6.12
CA TYR A 49 -11.92 -12.07 6.62
C TYR A 49 -10.60 -11.35 6.52
N TYR A 50 -10.31 -10.75 5.35
CA TYR A 50 -9.11 -9.94 5.15
C TYR A 50 -9.00 -8.82 6.20
N TYR A 51 -10.03 -8.01 6.37
CA TYR A 51 -10.00 -6.83 7.24
C TYR A 51 -9.85 -7.20 8.71
N LYS A 52 -10.51 -8.27 9.18
CA LYS A 52 -10.29 -8.78 10.54
C LYS A 52 -8.86 -9.25 10.74
N SER A 53 -8.31 -10.02 9.79
CA SER A 53 -6.92 -10.45 9.86
C SER A 53 -5.93 -9.27 9.83
N LEU A 54 -6.25 -8.18 9.12
CA LEU A 54 -5.44 -6.97 9.13
C LEU A 54 -5.40 -6.37 10.54
N LEU A 55 -6.56 -6.19 11.17
CA LEU A 55 -6.63 -5.65 12.53
C LEU A 55 -5.89 -6.55 13.53
N ASP A 56 -6.06 -7.87 13.43
CA ASP A 56 -5.37 -8.84 14.31
C ASP A 56 -3.84 -8.73 14.18
N VAL A 57 -3.31 -8.61 12.95
CA VAL A 57 -1.86 -8.40 12.73
C VAL A 57 -1.37 -7.14 13.42
N TYR A 58 -2.16 -6.06 13.40
CA TYR A 58 -1.78 -4.80 14.04
C TYR A 58 -1.87 -4.85 15.57
N VAL A 59 -2.83 -5.59 16.12
CA VAL A 59 -2.88 -5.89 17.56
C VAL A 59 -1.62 -6.65 18.00
N GLU A 60 -1.19 -7.66 17.24
CA GLU A 60 0.06 -8.37 17.55
C GLU A 60 1.29 -7.45 17.50
N ILE A 61 1.37 -6.55 16.51
CA ILE A 61 2.47 -5.57 16.42
C ILE A 61 2.47 -4.65 17.65
N GLU A 62 1.30 -4.20 18.09
CA GLU A 62 1.14 -3.36 19.28
C GLU A 62 1.60 -4.06 20.55
N GLU A 63 1.19 -5.31 20.74
CA GLU A 63 1.60 -6.14 21.88
C GLU A 63 3.13 -6.34 21.93
N GLU A 64 3.76 -6.63 20.79
CA GLU A 64 5.22 -6.80 20.70
C GLU A 64 5.97 -5.50 21.02
N LEU A 65 5.51 -4.36 20.48
CA LEU A 65 6.10 -3.06 20.77
C LEU A 65 5.85 -2.60 22.20
N GLY A 66 4.71 -2.99 22.78
CA GLY A 66 4.34 -2.74 24.18
C GLY A 66 5.36 -3.29 25.17
N LYS A 67 6.00 -4.43 24.86
CA LYS A 67 7.07 -5.03 25.69
C LYS A 67 8.28 -4.11 25.91
N THR A 68 8.47 -3.13 25.03
CA THR A 68 9.57 -2.14 25.11
C THR A 68 9.07 -0.70 25.30
N GLY A 69 7.77 -0.51 25.59
CA GLY A 69 7.16 0.81 25.78
C GLY A 69 6.99 1.62 24.49
N LYS A 70 6.93 0.94 23.33
CA LYS A 70 6.95 1.56 21.99
C LYS A 70 5.63 1.41 21.21
N SER A 71 4.53 1.05 21.88
CA SER A 71 3.22 0.85 21.25
C SER A 71 2.71 2.07 20.47
N TYR A 72 3.10 3.28 20.88
CA TYR A 72 2.76 4.52 20.18
C TYR A 72 3.21 4.56 18.70
N LEU A 73 4.19 3.74 18.31
CA LEU A 73 4.68 3.63 16.93
C LEU A 73 3.71 2.89 16.00
N VAL A 74 2.78 2.11 16.54
CA VAL A 74 1.75 1.42 15.73
C VAL A 74 0.87 2.40 15.00
N HIS A 75 0.54 3.53 15.63
CA HIS A 75 -0.26 4.58 14.99
C HIS A 75 0.38 5.07 13.68
N PHE A 76 1.71 5.19 13.63
CA PHE A 76 2.42 5.54 12.40
C PHE A 76 2.20 4.49 11.30
N MET A 77 2.34 3.21 11.63
CA MET A 77 2.17 2.11 10.66
C MET A 77 0.72 2.01 10.16
N ILE A 78 -0.25 2.29 11.03
CA ILE A 78 -1.67 2.38 10.68
C ILE A 78 -1.88 3.48 9.64
N GLU A 79 -1.36 4.68 9.90
CA GLU A 79 -1.51 5.81 8.98
C GLU A 79 -0.81 5.57 7.64
N GLU A 80 0.37 4.95 7.64
CA GLU A 80 1.04 4.55 6.39
C GLU A 80 0.29 3.44 5.65
N THR A 81 -0.39 2.53 6.35
CA THR A 81 -1.29 1.57 5.71
C THR A 81 -2.47 2.28 5.06
N LYS A 82 -3.13 3.22 5.76
CA LYS A 82 -4.21 4.02 5.16
C LYS A 82 -3.72 4.77 3.92
N ARG A 83 -2.53 5.38 3.99
CA ARG A 83 -1.90 6.05 2.84
C ARG A 83 -1.69 5.09 1.67
N LEU A 84 -1.17 3.89 1.93
CA LEU A 84 -1.00 2.85 0.92
C LEU A 84 -2.33 2.48 0.27
N VAL A 85 -3.37 2.20 1.05
CA VAL A 85 -4.69 1.81 0.49
C VAL A 85 -5.36 2.95 -0.29
N ARG A 86 -5.16 4.21 0.11
CA ARG A 86 -5.59 5.37 -0.70
C ARG A 86 -4.99 5.33 -2.11
N THR A 87 -3.74 4.91 -2.23
CA THR A 87 -3.07 4.83 -3.54
C THR A 87 -3.66 3.73 -4.41
N TYR A 88 -3.91 2.54 -3.83
CA TYR A 88 -4.60 1.45 -4.54
C TYR A 88 -6.01 1.83 -4.99
N LEU A 89 -6.78 2.52 -4.14
CA LEU A 89 -8.09 3.02 -4.56
C LEU A 89 -7.99 4.03 -5.70
N GLN A 90 -6.95 4.87 -5.71
CA GLN A 90 -6.74 5.85 -6.77
C GLN A 90 -6.34 5.18 -8.09
N GLU A 91 -5.48 4.15 -8.04
CA GLU A 91 -5.12 3.33 -9.20
C GLU A 91 -6.36 2.62 -9.76
N ALA A 92 -7.17 1.98 -8.91
CA ALA A 92 -8.43 1.36 -9.30
C ALA A 92 -9.37 2.38 -9.96
N LYS A 93 -9.55 3.58 -9.38
CA LYS A 93 -10.38 4.65 -9.98
C LYS A 93 -9.95 5.02 -11.39
N TRP A 94 -8.64 5.09 -11.65
CA TRP A 94 -8.16 5.36 -12.99
C TRP A 94 -8.51 4.22 -13.97
N VAL A 95 -8.32 2.96 -13.56
CA VAL A 95 -8.71 1.79 -14.35
C VAL A 95 -10.22 1.81 -14.68
N TYR A 96 -11.07 1.98 -13.66
CA TYR A 96 -12.53 1.99 -13.82
C TYR A 96 -13.05 3.14 -14.67
N SER A 97 -12.39 4.30 -14.62
CA SER A 97 -12.78 5.47 -15.44
C SER A 97 -12.17 5.46 -16.85
N GLY A 98 -11.25 4.53 -17.14
CA GLY A 98 -10.45 4.54 -18.36
C GLY A 98 -9.51 5.75 -18.46
N TYR A 99 -9.24 6.43 -17.35
CA TYR A 99 -8.32 7.57 -17.32
C TYR A 99 -6.88 7.08 -17.34
N ILE A 100 -6.10 7.54 -18.31
CA ILE A 100 -4.66 7.28 -18.37
C ILE A 100 -3.93 8.54 -17.86
N PRO A 101 -3.30 8.48 -16.67
CA PRO A 101 -2.57 9.62 -16.13
C PRO A 101 -1.31 9.93 -16.94
N THR A 102 -0.80 11.14 -16.77
CA THR A 102 0.60 11.45 -17.11
C THR A 102 1.56 10.64 -16.24
N LEU A 103 2.79 10.37 -16.68
CA LEU A 103 3.80 9.72 -15.85
C LEU A 103 4.05 10.50 -14.55
N GLU A 104 4.01 11.83 -14.59
CA GLU A 104 4.16 12.66 -13.39
C GLU A 104 3.01 12.45 -12.40
N GLU A 105 1.76 12.44 -12.88
CA GLU A 105 0.58 12.14 -12.04
C GLU A 105 0.63 10.70 -11.51
N TYR A 106 0.96 9.74 -12.36
CA TYR A 106 1.12 8.35 -11.98
C TYR A 106 2.14 8.21 -10.85
N MET A 107 3.33 8.79 -11.00
CA MET A 107 4.41 8.64 -10.01
C MET A 107 4.10 9.30 -8.66
N LYS A 108 3.10 10.19 -8.56
CA LYS A 108 2.63 10.72 -7.26
C LYS A 108 1.82 9.68 -6.47
N VAL A 109 1.20 8.72 -7.16
CA VAL A 109 0.41 7.62 -6.58
C VAL A 109 1.22 6.32 -6.54
N GLY A 110 1.92 6.00 -7.62
CA GLY A 110 2.68 4.76 -7.75
C GLY A 110 3.86 4.64 -6.78
N LYS A 111 4.59 5.73 -6.49
CA LYS A 111 5.69 5.66 -5.51
C LYS A 111 5.22 5.17 -4.13
N PRO A 112 4.24 5.84 -3.48
CA PRO A 112 3.73 5.34 -2.20
C PRO A 112 3.00 3.99 -2.31
N SER A 113 2.46 3.61 -3.48
CA SER A 113 1.85 2.29 -3.69
C SER A 113 2.83 1.11 -3.56
N SER A 114 4.14 1.38 -3.59
CA SER A 114 5.18 0.37 -3.35
C SER A 114 5.34 -0.06 -1.89
N GLY A 115 4.78 0.68 -0.93
CA GLY A 115 4.76 0.30 0.49
C GLY A 115 6.09 0.41 1.25
N TYR A 116 7.16 0.96 0.66
CA TYR A 116 8.49 0.96 1.28
C TYR A 116 8.56 1.71 2.62
N ILE A 117 7.83 2.80 2.80
CA ILE A 117 7.79 3.51 4.10
C ILE A 117 7.19 2.60 5.18
N LEU A 118 6.05 1.94 4.88
CA LEU A 118 5.42 0.98 5.77
C LEU A 118 6.36 -0.20 6.09
N PHE A 119 6.94 -0.82 5.07
CA PHE A 119 7.85 -1.95 5.25
C PHE A 119 9.10 -1.57 6.05
N SER A 120 9.64 -0.38 5.85
CA SER A 120 10.78 0.13 6.61
C SER A 120 10.41 0.29 8.08
N SER A 121 9.26 0.89 8.38
CA SER A 121 8.77 1.06 9.75
C SER A 121 8.50 -0.26 10.45
N VAL A 122 7.90 -1.24 9.77
CA VAL A 122 7.69 -2.57 10.33
C VAL A 122 9.01 -3.33 10.48
N SER A 123 9.98 -3.12 9.58
CA SER A 123 11.30 -3.73 9.68
C SER A 123 12.07 -3.24 10.91
N LEU A 124 11.93 -1.95 11.26
CA LEU A 124 12.55 -1.41 12.46
C LEU A 124 12.12 -2.20 13.71
N THR A 125 10.86 -2.64 13.82
CA THR A 125 10.40 -3.42 14.98
C THR A 125 11.17 -4.72 15.19
N ALA A 126 11.81 -5.28 14.15
CA ALA A 126 12.61 -6.49 14.24
C ALA A 126 14.03 -6.26 14.76
N ILE A 127 14.50 -5.00 14.81
CA ILE A 127 15.86 -4.62 15.23
C ILE A 127 15.94 -4.42 16.77
N GLY A 128 14.84 -4.67 17.50
CA GLY A 128 14.83 -4.76 18.96
C GLY A 128 15.11 -3.44 19.67
N GLU A 129 16.10 -3.43 20.57
CA GLU A 129 16.40 -2.27 21.43
C GLU A 129 16.86 -1.01 20.65
N LEU A 130 17.38 -1.19 19.42
CA LEU A 130 17.83 -0.10 18.54
C LEU A 130 16.68 0.74 17.95
N VAL A 131 15.42 0.34 18.15
CA VAL A 131 14.26 1.13 17.72
C VAL A 131 14.14 2.37 18.58
N SER A 132 14.73 3.46 18.13
CA SER A 132 14.57 4.77 18.76
C SER A 132 13.41 5.53 18.10
N LYS A 133 12.84 6.49 18.82
CA LYS A 133 11.81 7.38 18.26
C LYS A 133 12.35 8.12 17.04
N GLU A 134 13.62 8.50 17.10
CA GLU A 134 14.36 9.20 16.05
C GLU A 134 14.47 8.36 14.78
N ALA A 135 14.61 7.03 14.87
CA ALA A 135 14.62 6.16 13.71
C ALA A 135 13.26 6.16 12.97
N PHE A 136 12.16 6.15 13.72
CA PHE A 136 10.82 6.26 13.15
C PHE A 136 10.53 7.65 12.58
N GLU A 137 10.91 8.71 13.29
CA GLU A 137 10.81 10.09 12.79
C GLU A 137 11.63 10.28 11.51
N TRP A 138 12.81 9.65 11.42
CA TRP A 138 13.62 9.65 10.22
C TRP A 138 12.92 8.93 9.06
N VAL A 139 12.33 7.75 9.27
CA VAL A 139 11.51 7.07 8.24
C VAL A 139 10.31 7.92 7.82
N ALA A 140 9.60 8.49 8.80
CA ALA A 140 8.44 9.36 8.60
C ALA A 140 8.78 10.64 7.83
N SER A 141 10.03 11.11 7.90
CA SER A 141 10.51 12.28 7.15
C SER A 141 10.66 12.02 5.64
N ASP A 142 10.39 10.79 5.18
CA ASP A 142 10.51 10.36 3.79
C ASP A 142 11.89 10.69 3.19
N PRO A 143 12.98 10.11 3.75
CA PRO A 143 14.34 10.44 3.36
C PRO A 143 14.61 9.98 1.92
N LEU A 144 15.54 10.63 1.23
CA LEU A 144 15.86 10.37 -0.18
C LEU A 144 16.13 8.89 -0.50
N ILE A 145 16.67 8.13 0.45
CA ILE A 145 16.91 6.69 0.27
C ILE A 145 15.60 5.90 0.17
N LEU A 146 14.56 6.25 0.93
CA LEU A 146 13.25 5.63 0.84
C LEU A 146 12.52 6.09 -0.42
N GLN A 147 12.54 7.38 -0.75
CA GLN A 147 12.00 7.87 -2.03
C GLN A 147 12.64 7.16 -3.23
N GLY A 148 13.96 6.96 -3.22
CA GLY A 148 14.66 6.21 -4.26
C GLY A 148 14.24 4.75 -4.30
N SER A 149 14.05 4.12 -3.14
CA SER A 149 13.59 2.73 -3.03
C SER A 149 12.15 2.56 -3.54
N GLU A 150 11.25 3.49 -3.24
CA GLU A 150 9.88 3.52 -3.77
C GLU A 150 9.87 3.62 -5.30
N ILE A 151 10.69 4.52 -5.86
CA ILE A 151 10.80 4.68 -7.32
C ILE A 151 11.29 3.38 -7.96
N ILE A 152 12.38 2.81 -7.43
CA ILE A 152 12.96 1.57 -7.96
C ILE A 152 11.94 0.44 -7.85
N GLY A 153 11.32 0.28 -6.68
CA GLY A 153 10.33 -0.77 -6.41
C GLY A 153 9.13 -0.68 -7.35
N ARG A 154 8.54 0.51 -7.50
CA ARG A 154 7.40 0.73 -8.39
C ARG A 154 7.73 0.43 -9.84
N LEU A 155 8.84 0.99 -10.36
CA LEU A 155 9.24 0.79 -11.74
C LEU A 155 9.62 -0.68 -12.04
N MET A 156 10.28 -1.36 -11.10
CA MET A 156 10.60 -2.78 -11.25
C MET A 156 9.33 -3.65 -11.24
N ASN A 157 8.35 -3.35 -10.40
CA ASN A 157 7.06 -4.06 -10.40
C ASN A 157 6.32 -3.86 -11.72
N ASP A 158 6.23 -2.63 -12.21
CA ASP A 158 5.54 -2.30 -13.47
C ASP A 158 6.17 -3.01 -14.66
N LEU A 159 7.51 -3.02 -14.74
CA LEU A 159 8.24 -3.74 -15.78
C LEU A 159 8.05 -5.26 -15.70
N ALA A 160 7.92 -5.82 -14.50
CA ALA A 160 7.68 -7.24 -14.31
C ALA A 160 6.25 -7.64 -14.69
N GLY A 161 5.26 -6.77 -14.42
CA GLY A 161 3.86 -6.94 -14.81
C GLY A 161 3.58 -6.65 -16.29
N PHE A 162 4.52 -6.03 -17.00
CA PHE A 162 4.34 -5.57 -18.36
C PHE A 162 3.87 -6.68 -19.31
N GLY A 163 2.71 -6.45 -19.94
CA GLY A 163 2.13 -7.35 -20.93
C GLY A 163 1.49 -8.63 -20.36
N PHE A 164 1.38 -8.75 -19.04
CA PHE A 164 0.61 -9.76 -18.31
C PHE A 164 -0.57 -9.14 -17.56
N GLU A 165 -0.34 -8.01 -16.91
CA GLU A 165 -1.32 -7.31 -16.10
C GLU A 165 -2.06 -6.25 -16.93
N GLN A 166 -3.39 -6.19 -16.82
CA GLN A 166 -4.20 -5.11 -17.39
C GLN A 166 -4.36 -3.98 -16.36
N LYS A 167 -3.24 -3.35 -15.98
CA LYS A 167 -3.21 -2.26 -15.02
C LYS A 167 -2.51 -1.02 -15.57
N ILE A 168 -2.73 0.13 -14.93
CA ILE A 168 -1.99 1.35 -15.24
C ILE A 168 -0.58 1.20 -14.69
N SER A 169 0.40 1.42 -15.55
CA SER A 169 1.81 1.25 -15.22
C SER A 169 2.63 2.47 -15.68
N ALA A 170 3.83 2.65 -15.11
CA ALA A 170 4.73 3.73 -15.49
C ALA A 170 5.07 3.71 -16.99
N ASP A 171 5.38 2.54 -17.54
CA ASP A 171 5.70 2.37 -18.95
C ASP A 171 4.48 2.66 -19.84
N GLY A 172 3.27 2.25 -19.43
CA GLY A 172 2.02 2.56 -20.14
C GLY A 172 1.75 4.06 -20.18
N CYS A 173 1.90 4.74 -19.04
CA CYS A 173 1.76 6.19 -18.95
C CYS A 173 2.82 6.91 -19.80
N TYR A 174 4.08 6.46 -19.74
CA TYR A 174 5.17 7.03 -20.52
C TYR A 174 4.94 6.88 -22.03
N MET A 175 4.51 5.70 -22.48
CA MET A 175 4.20 5.45 -23.89
C MET A 175 3.05 6.35 -24.36
N ASN A 176 1.95 6.41 -23.59
CA ASN A 176 0.79 7.25 -23.91
C ASN A 176 1.16 8.73 -24.08
N GLN A 177 2.01 9.27 -23.20
CA GLN A 177 2.43 10.68 -23.27
C GLN A 177 3.34 11.00 -24.48
N ASN A 178 4.13 10.03 -24.93
CA ASN A 178 5.12 10.24 -25.98
C ASN A 178 4.63 9.76 -27.36
N ASN A 179 3.32 9.55 -27.52
CA ASN A 179 2.72 8.92 -28.70
C ASN A 179 3.38 7.58 -29.08
N GLY A 180 3.94 6.89 -28.09
CA GLY A 180 4.40 5.53 -28.22
C GLY A 180 3.18 4.64 -28.34
N ASN A 181 3.18 3.73 -29.31
CA ASN A 181 2.12 2.73 -29.42
C ASN A 181 2.27 1.79 -28.21
N PRO A 182 1.31 1.72 -27.26
CA PRO A 182 1.34 0.65 -26.27
C PRO A 182 1.21 -0.63 -27.07
N LEU A 183 2.29 -1.42 -27.12
CA LEU A 183 2.44 -2.52 -28.05
C LEU A 183 1.19 -3.38 -28.09
N GLN A 184 0.61 -3.45 -29.29
CA GLN A 184 -0.32 -4.48 -29.73
C GLN A 184 0.15 -5.85 -29.21
N LYS A 185 -0.74 -6.54 -28.51
CA LYS A 185 -0.84 -8.00 -28.61
C LYS A 185 -2.17 -8.31 -29.28
#